data_AF-A0A2R4XK05-F1
#
_entry.id   AF-A0A2R4XK05-F1
#
_cell.length_a   1.000
_cell.length_b   1.000
_cell.length_c   1.000
_cell.angle_alpha   90.00
_cell.angle_beta   90.00
_cell.angle_gamma   90.00
#
_symmetry.space_group_name_H-M   'P 1'
#
loop_
_entity.id
_entity.type
_entity.pdbx_description
1 polymer ?
#
loop_
_entity_poly.entity_id
_entity_poly.type
_entity_poly.pdbx_seq_one_letter_code
_entity_poly.pdbx_strand_id
1 'polypeptide(L)'
;MGMSVATSVSANPATRFVSESGYQPVDADTVWQQVNNALRAKADSLFQPGAELGPIPLSVVALDALEPALERTRYRVRYGINWVAPPEGSAGGPVPVSYVEVARFNIGPAIREGLIDSLGKENVANAEAFGVGPNTSWRFVTQPVMGNRAMIMSAGRTEIDDQAAQNEMCLGSPCMGVASVIDNAAPWSDMQPVETWPDTPLVTGSQQMVSPVIAINQLLGEVDSIETDSPAGAPAQPDWSIEAVIESNLGQDLGIEAAYRWGNLLDDSIGTLWQRLATFGMGGDQPAAFRAEAFECNRGPAFAAPGEYCP
;
A
#
# COMPACT_ATOMS: atom_id res chain seq x y z
N MET A 1 -21.95 -49.89 -2.47
CA MET A 1 -22.12 -48.42 -2.34
C MET A 1 -20.94 -47.89 -1.55
N GLY A 2 -19.89 -47.45 -2.25
CA GLY A 2 -18.76 -46.76 -1.64
C GLY A 2 -18.79 -45.32 -2.14
N MET A 3 -19.24 -44.39 -1.32
CA MET A 3 -19.08 -42.97 -1.58
C MET A 3 -17.62 -42.61 -1.31
N SER A 4 -16.87 -42.41 -2.39
CA SER A 4 -15.56 -41.77 -2.33
C SER A 4 -15.78 -40.32 -1.93
N VAL A 5 -15.39 -39.97 -0.69
CA VAL A 5 -15.28 -38.57 -0.29
C VAL A 5 -14.08 -38.02 -1.04
N ALA A 6 -14.33 -37.11 -1.99
CA ALA A 6 -13.27 -36.33 -2.62
C ALA A 6 -12.63 -35.47 -1.53
N THR A 7 -11.41 -35.82 -1.12
CA THR A 7 -10.54 -34.94 -0.35
C THR A 7 -10.32 -33.69 -1.17
N SER A 8 -10.91 -32.57 -0.76
CA SER A 8 -10.53 -31.25 -1.22
C SER A 8 -9.03 -31.08 -0.93
N VAL A 9 -8.21 -31.04 -1.97
CA VAL A 9 -6.83 -30.57 -1.86
C VAL A 9 -6.93 -29.16 -1.31
N SER A 10 -6.54 -28.93 -0.04
CA SER A 10 -6.55 -27.59 0.52
C SER A 10 -5.61 -26.73 -0.32
N ALA A 11 -6.14 -25.71 -1.00
CA ALA A 11 -5.31 -24.82 -1.80
C ALA A 11 -4.20 -24.20 -0.93
N ASN A 12 -3.00 -24.05 -1.52
CA ASN A 12 -1.87 -23.37 -0.87
C ASN A 12 -2.34 -22.02 -0.32
N PRO A 13 -1.98 -21.62 0.93
CA PRO A 13 -2.31 -20.32 1.50
C PRO A 13 -2.13 -19.12 0.56
N ALA A 14 -1.08 -19.11 -0.26
CA ALA A 14 -0.87 -18.08 -1.28
C ALA A 14 -2.02 -18.04 -2.31
N THR A 15 -2.46 -19.21 -2.80
CA THR A 15 -3.59 -19.34 -3.73
C THR A 15 -4.90 -18.93 -3.06
N ARG A 16 -5.12 -19.33 -1.80
CA ARG A 16 -6.33 -18.96 -1.05
C ARG A 16 -6.42 -17.46 -0.85
N PHE A 17 -5.33 -16.81 -0.45
CA PHE A 17 -5.26 -15.37 -0.25
C PHE A 17 -5.76 -14.57 -1.47
N VAL A 18 -5.39 -14.97 -2.68
CA VAL A 18 -5.75 -14.27 -3.93
C VAL A 18 -7.06 -14.75 -4.58
N SER A 19 -7.76 -15.73 -4.01
CA SER A 19 -8.98 -16.32 -4.59
C SER A 19 -10.18 -16.38 -3.64
N GLU A 20 -9.98 -16.19 -2.34
CA GLU A 20 -11.04 -16.15 -1.35
C GLU A 20 -11.66 -14.74 -1.22
N SER A 21 -12.77 -14.63 -0.48
CA SER A 21 -13.42 -13.35 -0.15
C SER A 21 -13.82 -12.50 -1.37
N GLY A 22 -14.18 -13.14 -2.48
CA GLY A 22 -14.64 -12.47 -3.70
C GLY A 22 -13.52 -12.11 -4.70
N TYR A 23 -12.25 -12.28 -4.34
CA TYR A 23 -11.13 -12.01 -5.24
C TYR A 23 -11.11 -13.01 -6.40
N GLN A 24 -10.92 -12.47 -7.60
CA GLN A 24 -10.72 -13.24 -8.82
C GLN A 24 -9.22 -13.31 -9.12
N PRO A 25 -8.62 -14.52 -9.23
CA PRO A 25 -7.22 -14.67 -9.58
C PRO A 25 -6.88 -14.02 -10.91
N VAL A 26 -5.73 -13.38 -10.97
CA VAL A 26 -5.16 -12.76 -12.17
C VAL A 26 -3.80 -13.40 -12.44
N ASP A 27 -3.49 -13.58 -13.72
CA ASP A 27 -2.22 -14.16 -14.16
C ASP A 27 -1.03 -13.30 -13.71
N ALA A 28 -0.14 -13.88 -12.90
CA ALA A 28 0.95 -13.15 -12.27
C ALA A 28 1.99 -12.67 -13.29
N ASP A 29 2.24 -13.44 -14.35
CA ASP A 29 3.16 -13.06 -15.42
C ASP A 29 2.65 -11.84 -16.18
N THR A 30 1.34 -11.80 -16.47
CA THR A 30 0.68 -10.63 -17.07
C THR A 30 0.80 -9.41 -16.17
N VAL A 31 0.55 -9.54 -14.86
CA VAL A 31 0.71 -8.44 -13.89
C VAL A 31 2.15 -7.94 -13.89
N TRP A 32 3.14 -8.85 -13.83
CA TRP A 32 4.56 -8.51 -13.85
C TRP A 32 4.97 -7.77 -15.12
N GLN A 33 4.43 -8.17 -16.28
CA GLN A 33 4.65 -7.46 -17.54
C GLN A 33 4.07 -6.04 -17.51
N GLN A 34 2.85 -5.85 -16.98
CA GLN A 34 2.24 -4.53 -16.89
C GLN A 34 3.03 -3.60 -15.96
N VAL A 35 3.50 -4.09 -14.81
CA VAL A 35 4.39 -3.34 -13.92
C VAL A 35 5.63 -2.84 -14.66
N ASN A 36 6.33 -3.74 -15.35
CA ASN A 36 7.57 -3.38 -16.05
C ASN A 36 7.34 -2.45 -17.25
N ASN A 37 6.16 -2.50 -17.88
CA ASN A 37 5.77 -1.57 -18.93
C ASN A 37 5.43 -0.18 -18.40
N ALA A 38 4.87 -0.09 -17.18
CA ALA A 38 4.49 1.17 -16.55
C ALA A 38 5.71 1.95 -16.00
N LEU A 39 6.78 1.24 -15.67
CA LEU A 39 8.00 1.80 -15.09
C LEU A 39 9.02 2.18 -16.17
N ARG A 40 9.69 3.31 -15.99
CA ARG A 40 10.81 3.71 -16.85
C ARG A 40 12.06 2.87 -16.58
N ALA A 41 12.65 2.26 -17.61
CA ALA A 41 13.93 1.59 -17.48
C ALA A 41 15.07 2.54 -17.09
N LYS A 42 15.93 2.10 -16.17
CA LYS A 42 17.20 2.78 -15.85
C LYS A 42 18.22 2.47 -16.93
N ALA A 43 18.83 3.51 -17.51
CA ALA A 43 19.73 3.37 -18.66
C ALA A 43 20.96 2.48 -18.37
N ASP A 44 21.41 2.45 -17.11
CA ASP A 44 22.63 1.75 -16.69
C ASP A 44 22.36 0.46 -15.88
N SER A 45 21.10 -0.01 -15.83
CA SER A 45 20.74 -1.24 -15.10
C SER A 45 20.55 -2.42 -16.05
N LEU A 46 21.09 -3.59 -15.66
CA LEU A 46 20.82 -4.87 -16.32
C LEU A 46 19.54 -5.54 -15.81
N PHE A 47 18.92 -4.97 -14.77
CA PHE A 47 17.70 -5.49 -14.16
C PHE A 47 16.45 -4.90 -14.81
N GLN A 48 15.35 -5.63 -14.73
CA GLN A 48 14.05 -5.11 -15.14
C GLN A 48 13.63 -3.94 -14.23
N PRO A 49 12.86 -2.95 -14.72
CA PRO A 49 12.49 -1.78 -13.93
C PRO A 49 11.87 -2.11 -12.56
N GLY A 50 11.03 -3.13 -12.47
CA GLY A 50 10.38 -3.55 -11.21
C GLY A 50 11.28 -4.31 -10.25
N ALA A 51 12.47 -4.75 -10.68
CA ALA A 51 13.34 -5.64 -9.89
C ALA A 51 13.89 -4.99 -8.60
N GLU A 52 14.00 -3.67 -8.59
CA GLU A 52 14.50 -2.89 -7.45
C GLU A 52 13.40 -2.50 -6.46
N LEU A 53 12.13 -2.84 -6.73
CA LEU A 53 11.03 -2.52 -5.83
C LEU A 53 10.83 -3.62 -4.79
N GLY A 54 10.66 -3.20 -3.53
CA GLY A 54 10.18 -4.07 -2.46
C GLY A 54 8.70 -4.46 -2.66
N PRO A 55 8.18 -5.39 -1.86
CA PRO A 55 6.84 -5.96 -2.02
C PRO A 55 5.70 -4.93 -1.97
N ILE A 56 5.82 -3.93 -1.08
CA ILE A 56 4.82 -2.88 -0.89
C ILE A 56 4.76 -1.91 -2.09
N PRO A 57 5.85 -1.20 -2.47
CA PRO A 57 5.80 -0.28 -3.61
C PRO A 57 5.49 -1.01 -4.92
N LEU A 58 5.98 -2.23 -5.12
CA LEU A 58 5.65 -3.07 -6.28
C LEU A 58 4.14 -3.31 -6.42
N SER A 59 3.46 -3.57 -5.31
CA SER A 59 2.01 -3.84 -5.29
C SER A 59 1.18 -2.59 -5.61
N VAL A 60 1.63 -1.40 -5.19
CA VAL A 60 0.98 -0.13 -5.55
C VAL A 60 1.16 0.18 -7.03
N VAL A 61 2.36 -0.03 -7.58
CA VAL A 61 2.60 0.08 -9.04
C VAL A 61 1.71 -0.87 -9.82
N ALA A 62 1.59 -2.13 -9.36
CA ALA A 62 0.76 -3.13 -10.03
C ALA A 62 -0.71 -2.69 -10.11
N LEU A 63 -1.27 -2.17 -9.01
CA LEU A 63 -2.63 -1.62 -9.03
C LEU A 63 -2.73 -0.45 -10.02
N ASP A 64 -1.84 0.54 -9.92
CA ASP A 64 -1.88 1.73 -10.78
C ASP A 64 -1.69 1.42 -12.27
N ALA A 65 -0.94 0.36 -12.61
CA ALA A 65 -0.74 -0.11 -13.97
C ALA A 65 -1.96 -0.87 -14.54
N LEU A 66 -2.78 -1.46 -13.68
CA LEU A 66 -3.90 -2.33 -14.07
C LEU A 66 -5.27 -1.65 -13.99
N GLU A 67 -5.37 -0.59 -13.19
CA GLU A 67 -6.61 0.15 -13.02
C GLU A 67 -6.60 1.49 -13.77
N PRO A 68 -7.74 1.96 -14.29
CA PRO A 68 -7.86 3.32 -14.81
C PRO A 68 -7.45 4.35 -13.75
N ALA A 69 -6.77 5.41 -14.18
CA ALA A 69 -6.42 6.53 -13.31
C ALA A 69 -7.67 7.22 -12.74
N LEU A 70 -7.60 7.62 -11.48
CA LEU A 70 -8.63 8.37 -10.78
C LEU A 70 -8.01 9.63 -10.18
N GLU A 71 -8.77 10.73 -10.21
CA GLU A 71 -8.26 12.04 -9.82
C GLU A 71 -8.10 12.17 -8.29
N ARG A 72 -9.06 11.65 -7.54
CA ARG A 72 -9.15 11.79 -6.08
C ARG A 72 -9.33 10.45 -5.42
N THR A 73 -8.28 9.98 -4.78
CA THR A 73 -8.21 8.60 -4.29
C THR A 73 -7.65 8.51 -2.90
N ARG A 74 -8.15 7.54 -2.15
CA ARG A 74 -7.48 7.02 -0.96
C ARG A 74 -7.06 5.59 -1.21
N TYR A 75 -5.80 5.27 -0.99
CA TYR A 75 -5.29 3.91 -0.98
C TYR A 75 -5.20 3.43 0.46
N ARG A 76 -5.47 2.15 0.68
CA ARG A 76 -5.08 1.43 1.88
C ARG A 76 -4.20 0.25 1.47
N VAL A 77 -3.01 0.18 2.03
CA VAL A 77 -2.08 -0.95 1.87
C VAL A 77 -2.01 -1.70 3.19
N ARG A 78 -2.16 -3.02 3.15
CA ARG A 78 -1.86 -3.89 4.29
C ARG A 78 -0.79 -4.88 3.90
N TYR A 79 0.16 -5.09 4.78
CA TYR A 79 1.32 -5.95 4.52
C TYR A 79 1.56 -6.89 5.70
N GLY A 80 1.80 -8.15 5.36
CA GLY A 80 2.24 -9.18 6.29
C GLY A 80 3.24 -10.10 5.60
N ILE A 81 4.04 -10.81 6.39
CA ILE A 81 5.09 -11.70 5.89
C ILE A 81 5.03 -13.05 6.60
N ASN A 82 5.35 -14.12 5.87
CA ASN A 82 5.58 -15.42 6.45
C ASN A 82 6.93 -15.98 5.97
N TRP A 83 7.74 -16.48 6.90
CA TRP A 83 9.00 -17.16 6.62
C TRP A 83 8.73 -18.64 6.36
N VAL A 84 8.85 -19.05 5.10
CA VAL A 84 8.57 -20.43 4.68
C VAL A 84 9.84 -21.25 4.74
N ALA A 85 9.78 -22.38 5.45
CA ALA A 85 10.89 -23.33 5.49
C ALA A 85 11.16 -23.90 4.07
N PRO A 86 12.44 -24.10 3.71
CA PRO A 86 12.78 -24.67 2.42
C PRO A 86 12.35 -26.14 2.36
N PRO A 87 12.07 -26.71 1.18
CA PRO A 87 11.70 -28.12 1.05
C PRO A 87 12.73 -29.04 1.71
N GLU A 88 12.26 -30.13 2.32
CA GLU A 88 13.15 -31.12 2.95
C GLU A 88 14.25 -31.58 1.98
N GLY A 89 15.50 -31.55 2.44
CA GLY A 89 16.67 -31.94 1.64
C GLY A 89 17.24 -30.85 0.73
N SER A 90 16.68 -29.64 0.72
CA SER A 90 17.29 -28.49 0.04
C SER A 90 18.25 -27.75 0.97
N ALA A 91 19.36 -27.22 0.41
CA ALA A 91 20.40 -26.51 1.16
C ALA A 91 20.11 -25.01 1.37
N GLY A 92 18.88 -24.56 1.08
CA GLY A 92 18.48 -23.16 1.22
C GLY A 92 18.16 -22.78 2.66
N GLY A 93 18.17 -21.48 2.96
CA GLY A 93 17.55 -20.93 4.17
C GLY A 93 16.05 -20.69 3.98
N PRO A 94 15.32 -20.32 5.05
CA PRO A 94 13.94 -19.86 4.94
C PRO A 94 13.78 -18.72 3.92
N VAL A 95 12.67 -18.71 3.18
CA VAL A 95 12.38 -17.69 2.17
C VAL A 95 11.21 -16.83 2.66
N PRO A 96 11.32 -15.49 2.60
CA PRO A 96 10.21 -14.62 2.95
C PRO A 96 9.14 -14.64 1.86
N VAL A 97 7.90 -14.89 2.26
CA VAL A 97 6.70 -14.77 1.42
C VAL A 97 5.87 -13.62 1.93
N SER A 98 5.80 -12.54 1.15
CA SER A 98 5.06 -11.34 1.47
C SER A 98 3.64 -11.41 0.93
N TYR A 99 2.69 -10.95 1.75
CA TYR A 99 1.27 -10.85 1.43
C TYR A 99 0.90 -9.38 1.49
N VAL A 100 0.37 -8.85 0.39
CA VAL A 100 0.01 -7.43 0.28
C VAL A 100 -1.43 -7.31 -0.19
N GLU A 101 -2.23 -6.52 0.51
CA GLU A 101 -3.54 -6.06 0.05
C GLU A 101 -3.45 -4.57 -0.25
N VAL A 102 -3.82 -4.15 -1.45
CA VAL A 102 -3.91 -2.74 -1.85
C VAL A 102 -5.35 -2.46 -2.26
N ALA A 103 -6.06 -1.66 -1.47
CA ALA A 103 -7.38 -1.15 -1.82
C ALA A 103 -7.27 0.30 -2.28
N ARG A 104 -7.99 0.69 -3.34
CA ARG A 104 -8.11 2.06 -3.83
C ARG A 104 -9.58 2.47 -3.82
N PHE A 105 -9.87 3.53 -3.07
CA PHE A 105 -11.19 4.12 -2.89
C PHE A 105 -11.31 5.38 -3.75
N ASN A 106 -12.40 5.49 -4.51
CA ASN A 106 -12.72 6.68 -5.30
C ASN A 106 -13.49 7.68 -4.43
N ILE A 107 -12.81 8.74 -3.98
CA ILE A 107 -13.39 9.74 -3.09
C ILE A 107 -14.07 10.88 -3.88
N GLY A 108 -13.80 10.96 -5.19
CA GLY A 108 -14.33 11.98 -6.09
C GLY A 108 -15.84 12.20 -6.00
N PRO A 109 -16.67 11.14 -6.08
CA PRO A 109 -18.13 11.26 -5.97
C PRO A 109 -18.58 11.91 -4.65
N ALA A 110 -18.03 11.50 -3.52
CA ALA A 110 -18.39 12.05 -2.21
C ALA A 110 -18.01 13.53 -2.07
N ILE A 111 -16.84 13.92 -2.59
CA ILE A 111 -16.41 15.33 -2.63
C ILE A 111 -17.38 16.14 -3.49
N ARG A 112 -17.76 15.62 -4.66
CA ARG A 112 -18.70 16.28 -5.57
C ARG A 112 -20.07 16.50 -4.90
N GLU A 113 -20.58 15.49 -4.21
CA GLU A 113 -21.85 15.60 -3.48
C GLU A 113 -21.78 16.69 -2.40
N GLY A 114 -20.72 16.71 -1.59
CA GLY A 114 -20.51 17.77 -0.59
C GLY A 114 -20.41 19.18 -1.20
N LEU A 115 -19.82 19.31 -2.39
CA LEU A 115 -19.78 20.58 -3.12
C LEU A 115 -21.14 20.97 -3.69
N ILE A 116 -21.95 20.01 -4.15
CA ILE A 116 -23.32 20.30 -4.62
C ILE A 116 -24.18 20.80 -3.48
N ASP A 117 -24.08 20.17 -2.31
CA ASP A 117 -24.84 20.54 -1.12
C ASP A 117 -24.47 21.95 -0.61
N SER A 118 -23.21 22.37 -0.79
CA SER A 118 -22.72 23.66 -0.34
C SER A 118 -22.84 24.79 -1.37
N LEU A 119 -22.64 24.51 -2.66
CA LEU A 119 -22.53 25.53 -3.73
C LEU A 119 -23.69 25.48 -4.74
N GLY A 120 -24.52 24.44 -4.74
CA GLY A 120 -25.54 24.21 -5.76
C GLY A 120 -24.96 23.52 -7.02
N LYS A 121 -25.76 22.63 -7.62
CA LYS A 121 -25.32 21.75 -8.72
C LYS A 121 -24.82 22.52 -9.95
N GLU A 122 -25.38 23.69 -10.21
CA GLU A 122 -25.03 24.57 -11.32
C GLU A 122 -23.63 25.19 -11.21
N ASN A 123 -23.06 25.23 -10.01
CA ASN A 123 -21.74 25.79 -9.72
C ASN A 123 -20.66 24.72 -9.54
N VAL A 124 -21.00 23.44 -9.72
CA VAL A 124 -20.10 22.30 -9.55
C VAL A 124 -19.88 21.62 -10.90
N ALA A 125 -18.63 21.24 -11.17
CA ALA A 125 -18.29 20.53 -12.39
C ALA A 125 -19.03 19.18 -12.53
N ASN A 126 -19.00 18.63 -13.74
CA ASN A 126 -19.58 17.31 -14.04
C ASN A 126 -18.85 16.19 -13.27
N ALA A 127 -19.45 15.00 -13.22
CA ALA A 127 -18.91 13.88 -12.45
C ALA A 127 -17.53 13.45 -12.95
N GLU A 128 -17.27 13.56 -14.25
CA GLU A 128 -16.02 13.19 -14.89
C GLU A 128 -14.84 14.01 -14.35
N ALA A 129 -15.03 15.29 -14.01
CA ALA A 129 -14.02 16.14 -13.40
C ALA A 129 -13.65 15.74 -11.95
N PHE A 130 -14.47 14.90 -11.31
CA PHE A 130 -14.20 14.36 -9.98
C PHE A 130 -13.61 12.95 -10.01
N GLY A 131 -13.69 12.26 -11.15
CA GLY A 131 -13.30 10.87 -11.31
C GLY A 131 -14.49 9.92 -11.17
N VAL A 132 -14.73 9.11 -12.20
CA VAL A 132 -15.75 8.06 -12.21
C VAL A 132 -15.04 6.73 -12.38
N GLY A 133 -15.28 5.81 -11.45
CA GLY A 133 -14.69 4.48 -11.46
C GLY A 133 -14.95 3.76 -10.14
N PRO A 134 -14.72 2.43 -10.13
CA PRO A 134 -15.02 1.60 -8.98
C PRO A 134 -14.00 1.81 -7.85
N ASN A 135 -14.43 1.47 -6.63
CA ASN A 135 -13.49 1.13 -5.57
C ASN A 135 -12.94 -0.27 -5.87
N THR A 136 -11.64 -0.47 -5.74
CA THR A 136 -11.00 -1.74 -6.11
C THR A 136 -10.10 -2.22 -5.00
N SER A 137 -9.89 -3.54 -4.93
CA SER A 137 -8.83 -4.11 -4.11
C SER A 137 -8.10 -5.21 -4.85
N TRP A 138 -6.79 -5.19 -4.68
CA TRP A 138 -5.86 -6.16 -5.19
C TRP A 138 -5.14 -6.86 -4.04
N ARG A 139 -4.90 -8.14 -4.22
CA ARG A 139 -4.08 -8.96 -3.34
C ARG A 139 -2.91 -9.53 -4.12
N PHE A 140 -1.72 -9.40 -3.58
CA PHE A 140 -0.49 -9.88 -4.18
C PHE A 140 0.27 -10.77 -3.20
N VAL A 141 0.81 -11.86 -3.72
CA VAL A 141 1.82 -12.65 -3.02
C VAL A 141 3.13 -12.46 -3.75
N THR A 142 4.16 -12.05 -3.02
CA THR A 142 5.49 -11.82 -3.60
C THR A 142 6.56 -12.59 -2.83
N GLN A 143 7.65 -12.93 -3.52
CA GLN A 143 8.86 -13.48 -2.90
C GLN A 143 10.10 -12.95 -3.63
N PRO A 144 11.27 -12.92 -2.99
CA PRO A 144 12.52 -12.62 -3.68
C PRO A 144 12.84 -13.75 -4.68
N VAL A 145 13.17 -13.37 -5.92
CA VAL A 145 13.57 -14.30 -6.99
C VAL A 145 14.78 -13.71 -7.69
N MET A 146 15.84 -14.51 -7.87
CA MET A 146 17.15 -14.12 -8.43
C MET A 146 17.15 -12.80 -9.23
N GLY A 147 17.74 -11.75 -8.65
CA GLY A 147 17.84 -10.43 -9.28
C GLY A 147 16.66 -9.49 -9.02
N ASN A 148 15.60 -9.93 -8.33
CA ASN A 148 14.45 -9.12 -7.95
C ASN A 148 14.28 -9.14 -6.42
N ARG A 149 14.12 -7.96 -5.81
CA ARG A 149 13.81 -7.80 -4.38
C ARG A 149 12.44 -8.41 -4.06
N ALA A 150 11.47 -8.21 -4.94
CA ALA A 150 10.18 -8.89 -4.90
C ALA A 150 9.72 -9.23 -6.33
N MET A 151 9.18 -10.43 -6.51
CA MET A 151 8.51 -10.87 -7.74
C MET A 151 7.08 -11.29 -7.41
N ILE A 152 6.13 -10.88 -8.25
CA ILE A 152 4.71 -11.24 -8.08
C ILE A 152 4.52 -12.69 -8.45
N MET A 153 4.17 -13.51 -7.46
CA MET A 153 3.95 -14.96 -7.63
C MET A 153 2.48 -15.29 -7.84
N SER A 154 1.59 -14.46 -7.30
CA SER A 154 0.14 -14.61 -7.43
C SER A 154 -0.52 -13.26 -7.23
N ALA A 155 -1.60 -13.02 -7.96
CA ALA A 155 -2.39 -11.81 -7.85
C ALA A 155 -3.89 -12.14 -7.88
N GLY A 156 -4.70 -11.31 -7.23
CA GLY A 156 -6.15 -11.39 -7.29
C GLY A 156 -6.77 -10.01 -7.22
N ARG A 157 -7.88 -9.80 -7.92
CA ARG A 157 -8.62 -8.54 -7.99
C ARG A 157 -10.05 -8.72 -7.50
N THR A 158 -10.56 -7.74 -6.76
CA THR A 158 -12.00 -7.56 -6.55
C THR A 158 -12.40 -6.11 -6.74
N GLU A 159 -13.65 -5.88 -7.11
CA GLU A 159 -14.30 -4.59 -6.93
C GLU A 159 -14.92 -4.56 -5.53
N ILE A 160 -14.86 -3.41 -4.88
CA ILE A 160 -15.51 -3.16 -3.60
C ILE A 160 -16.77 -2.37 -3.93
N ASP A 161 -17.94 -2.92 -3.64
CA ASP A 161 -19.18 -2.18 -3.82
C ASP A 161 -19.27 -0.99 -2.84
N ASP A 162 -20.10 0.00 -3.16
CA ASP A 162 -20.16 1.24 -2.38
C ASP A 162 -20.55 1.02 -0.90
N GLN A 163 -21.38 0.01 -0.63
CA GLN A 163 -21.80 -0.31 0.74
C GLN A 163 -20.65 -0.94 1.52
N ALA A 164 -19.90 -1.86 0.92
CA ALA A 164 -18.71 -2.44 1.52
C ALA A 164 -17.65 -1.36 1.73
N ALA A 165 -17.42 -0.48 0.75
CA ALA A 165 -16.44 0.61 0.82
C ALA A 165 -16.75 1.58 1.98
N GLN A 166 -18.02 1.90 2.23
CA GLN A 166 -18.45 2.73 3.37
C GLN A 166 -18.09 2.13 4.74
N ASN A 167 -17.95 0.80 4.82
CA ASN A 167 -17.59 0.10 6.06
C ASN A 167 -16.09 -0.14 6.21
N GLU A 168 -15.28 0.18 5.20
CA GLU A 168 -13.83 0.00 5.27
C GLU A 168 -13.19 1.07 6.15
N MET A 169 -12.21 0.65 6.95
CA MET A 169 -11.45 1.52 7.85
C MET A 169 -10.00 1.67 7.37
N CYS A 170 -9.50 2.88 7.47
CA CYS A 170 -8.18 3.36 7.07
C CYS A 170 -7.56 4.05 8.28
N LEU A 171 -6.57 3.41 8.93
CA LEU A 171 -5.93 3.91 10.15
C LEU A 171 -6.95 4.27 11.26
N GLY A 172 -8.00 3.45 11.41
CA GLY A 172 -9.04 3.65 12.43
C GLY A 172 -10.13 4.66 12.08
N SER A 173 -10.09 5.28 10.89
CA SER A 173 -11.14 6.17 10.38
C SER A 173 -11.81 5.62 9.11
N PRO A 174 -13.04 6.03 8.75
CA PRO A 174 -13.70 5.53 7.52
C PRO A 174 -12.91 5.87 6.25
N CYS A 175 -12.64 4.86 5.42
CA CYS A 175 -11.88 5.02 4.17
C CYS A 175 -12.58 5.91 3.14
N MET A 176 -13.91 5.99 3.17
CA MET A 176 -14.70 6.83 2.24
C MET A 176 -14.89 8.28 2.74
N GLY A 177 -14.29 8.67 3.87
CA GLY A 177 -14.38 10.03 4.39
C GLY A 177 -13.73 11.06 3.46
N VAL A 178 -14.33 12.25 3.31
CA VAL A 178 -13.79 13.32 2.44
C VAL A 178 -12.62 14.10 3.06
N ALA A 179 -12.48 14.07 4.38
CA ALA A 179 -11.35 14.68 5.09
C ALA A 179 -10.17 13.71 5.15
N SER A 180 -8.94 14.25 5.31
CA SER A 180 -7.75 13.43 5.55
C SER A 180 -7.93 12.57 6.78
N VAL A 181 -7.65 11.27 6.66
CA VAL A 181 -7.61 10.37 7.82
C VAL A 181 -6.25 10.40 8.52
N ILE A 182 -5.23 10.94 7.86
CA ILE A 182 -3.85 10.91 8.33
C ILE A 182 -3.61 11.96 9.42
N ASP A 183 -4.19 13.16 9.27
CA ASP A 183 -4.01 14.27 10.21
C ASP A 183 -4.27 13.90 11.68
N ASN A 184 -5.32 13.11 11.91
CA ASN A 184 -5.77 12.73 13.24
C ASN A 184 -5.41 11.28 13.61
N ALA A 185 -4.63 10.58 12.78
CA ALA A 185 -4.29 9.18 13.04
C ALA A 185 -3.30 9.02 14.21
N ALA A 186 -2.43 10.00 14.44
CA ALA A 186 -1.42 9.98 15.49
C ALA A 186 -1.03 11.40 15.95
N PRO A 187 -0.46 11.58 17.15
CA PRO A 187 0.10 12.85 17.60
C PRO A 187 1.47 13.11 16.93
N TRP A 188 1.44 13.50 15.66
CA TRP A 188 2.62 13.72 14.82
C TRP A 188 3.63 14.70 15.44
N SER A 189 4.91 14.41 15.28
CA SER A 189 6.00 15.37 15.48
C SER A 189 5.96 16.51 14.45
N ASP A 190 6.80 17.52 14.66
CA ASP A 190 6.95 18.62 13.70
C ASP A 190 7.47 18.11 12.35
N MET A 191 6.80 18.55 11.29
CA MET A 191 7.17 18.24 9.90
C MET A 191 8.60 18.69 9.57
N GLN A 192 9.44 17.75 9.16
CA GLN A 192 10.81 17.96 8.72
C GLN A 192 10.94 17.82 7.21
N PRO A 193 11.74 18.64 6.51
CA PRO A 193 11.93 18.50 5.07
C PRO A 193 12.59 17.15 4.70
N VAL A 194 12.18 16.60 3.56
CA VAL A 194 12.83 15.43 2.94
C VAL A 194 13.92 15.93 2.00
N GLU A 195 15.19 15.61 2.31
CA GLU A 195 16.35 16.10 1.55
C GLU A 195 16.65 15.28 0.30
N THR A 196 16.30 13.99 0.31
CA THR A 196 16.60 13.05 -0.77
C THR A 196 15.38 12.23 -1.13
N TRP A 197 15.13 12.12 -2.43
CA TRP A 197 14.12 11.23 -2.99
C TRP A 197 14.76 9.92 -3.45
N PRO A 198 14.09 8.77 -3.29
CA PRO A 198 14.57 7.52 -3.83
C PRO A 198 14.68 7.65 -5.35
N ASP A 199 15.78 7.12 -5.89
CA ASP A 199 15.97 6.92 -7.33
C ASP A 199 15.03 5.79 -7.80
N THR A 200 13.73 6.07 -7.77
CA THR A 200 12.68 5.14 -8.15
C THR A 200 12.50 5.24 -9.65
N PRO A 201 12.49 4.12 -10.39
CA PRO A 201 12.05 4.14 -11.78
C PRO A 201 10.65 4.76 -11.83
N LEU A 202 10.53 5.96 -12.38
CA LEU A 202 9.29 6.72 -12.35
C LEU A 202 8.22 5.99 -13.17
N VAL A 203 7.00 5.94 -12.66
CA VAL A 203 5.82 5.76 -13.51
C VAL A 203 5.75 6.99 -14.41
N THR A 204 5.61 6.81 -15.71
CA THR A 204 5.51 7.92 -16.67
C THR A 204 4.32 8.81 -16.32
N GLY A 205 4.58 9.96 -15.69
CA GLY A 205 3.61 10.97 -15.27
C GLY A 205 4.24 12.36 -15.25
N SER A 206 3.41 13.41 -15.34
CA SER A 206 3.85 14.81 -15.46
C SER A 206 4.81 15.20 -14.32
N GLN A 207 5.93 15.82 -14.68
CA GLN A 207 7.12 16.10 -13.84
C GLN A 207 6.89 16.97 -12.58
N GLN A 208 5.64 17.28 -12.20
CA GLN A 208 5.31 18.24 -11.15
C GLN A 208 4.54 17.66 -9.96
N MET A 209 4.19 16.36 -9.98
CA MET A 209 3.46 15.71 -8.88
C MET A 209 4.11 14.38 -8.49
N VAL A 210 4.26 14.16 -7.18
CA VAL A 210 4.62 12.85 -6.62
C VAL A 210 3.47 11.90 -6.95
N SER A 211 3.76 10.68 -7.41
CA SER A 211 2.74 9.64 -7.59
C SER A 211 2.57 8.82 -6.30
N PRO A 212 1.44 8.12 -6.10
CA PRO A 212 1.25 7.25 -4.92
C PRO A 212 2.41 6.25 -4.73
N VAL A 213 2.94 5.73 -5.83
CA VAL A 213 4.11 4.85 -5.86
C VAL A 213 5.35 5.52 -5.28
N ILE A 214 5.66 6.76 -5.64
CA ILE A 214 6.86 7.45 -5.14
C ILE A 214 6.69 7.75 -3.65
N ALA A 215 5.49 8.17 -3.24
CA ALA A 215 5.19 8.43 -1.83
C ALA A 215 5.36 7.18 -0.96
N ILE A 216 4.82 6.03 -1.39
CA ILE A 216 4.97 4.79 -0.63
C ILE A 216 6.39 4.23 -0.69
N ASN A 217 7.11 4.43 -1.81
CA ASN A 217 8.51 4.00 -1.90
C ASN A 217 9.42 4.86 -1.01
N GLN A 218 9.13 6.15 -0.84
CA GLN A 218 9.83 7.01 0.11
C GLN A 218 9.65 6.53 1.55
N LEU A 219 8.46 6.04 1.91
CA LEU A 219 8.13 5.60 3.27
C LEU A 219 8.55 4.15 3.55
N LEU A 220 8.36 3.24 2.59
CA LEU A 220 8.41 1.79 2.78
C LEU A 220 9.26 1.07 1.71
N GLY A 221 10.02 1.80 0.90
CA GLY A 221 10.83 1.24 -0.19
C GLY A 221 12.00 0.37 0.26
N GLU A 222 12.43 0.51 1.52
CA GLU A 222 13.47 -0.31 2.16
C GLU A 222 12.90 -1.52 2.90
N VAL A 223 11.57 -1.62 3.03
CA VAL A 223 10.92 -2.72 3.74
C VAL A 223 10.82 -3.93 2.81
N ASP A 224 11.84 -4.79 2.87
CA ASP A 224 11.88 -6.06 2.14
C ASP A 224 11.50 -7.27 3.01
N SER A 225 11.66 -7.14 4.32
CA SER A 225 11.30 -8.16 5.29
C SER A 225 11.01 -7.53 6.66
N ILE A 226 10.19 -8.20 7.46
CA ILE A 226 9.94 -7.83 8.85
C ILE A 226 10.54 -8.93 9.71
N GLU A 227 11.30 -8.53 10.73
CA GLU A 227 11.77 -9.45 11.75
C GLU A 227 10.57 -9.97 12.55
N THR A 228 10.45 -11.29 12.65
CA THR A 228 9.36 -11.93 13.39
C THR A 228 9.95 -12.95 14.34
N ASP A 229 9.44 -13.00 15.57
CA ASP A 229 9.77 -14.07 16.53
C ASP A 229 9.21 -15.45 16.12
N SER A 230 8.36 -15.49 15.10
CA SER A 230 7.80 -16.73 14.59
C SER A 230 8.88 -17.56 13.88
N PRO A 231 9.11 -18.82 14.29
CA PRO A 231 10.04 -19.68 13.57
C PRO A 231 9.52 -19.92 12.16
N ALA A 232 10.45 -20.11 11.21
CA ALA A 232 10.09 -20.51 9.86
C ALA A 232 9.22 -21.78 9.91
N GLY A 233 8.09 -21.74 9.22
CA GLY A 233 7.01 -22.69 9.42
C GLY A 233 6.37 -23.16 8.13
N ALA A 234 5.27 -23.89 8.29
CA ALA A 234 4.39 -24.21 7.18
C ALA A 234 3.83 -22.91 6.59
N PRO A 235 3.62 -22.85 5.26
CA PRO A 235 2.93 -21.73 4.64
C PRO A 235 1.60 -21.46 5.35
N ALA A 236 1.34 -20.19 5.65
CA ALA A 236 0.13 -19.66 6.26
C ALA A 236 -0.01 -18.18 5.88
N GLN A 237 -1.23 -17.67 5.86
CA GLN A 237 -1.47 -16.23 5.73
C GLN A 237 -1.11 -15.55 7.07
N PRO A 238 -0.26 -14.51 7.06
CA PRO A 238 0.14 -13.81 8.27
C PRO A 238 -0.91 -12.78 8.71
N ASP A 239 -0.83 -12.37 9.97
CA ASP A 239 -1.47 -11.14 10.42
C ASP A 239 -0.81 -9.92 9.76
N TRP A 240 -1.55 -8.80 9.68
CA TRP A 240 -1.04 -7.55 9.13
C TRP A 240 -0.09 -6.87 10.11
N SER A 241 1.18 -6.69 9.72
CA SER A 241 2.19 -5.97 10.50
C SER A 241 2.19 -4.48 10.17
N ILE A 242 1.92 -4.13 8.91
CA ILE A 242 1.91 -2.75 8.43
C ILE A 242 0.54 -2.46 7.80
N GLU A 243 0.00 -1.30 8.13
CA GLU A 243 -1.09 -0.65 7.40
C GLU A 243 -0.63 0.74 6.97
N ALA A 244 -0.73 1.04 5.67
CA ALA A 244 -0.43 2.34 5.12
C ALA A 244 -1.65 2.93 4.41
N VAL A 245 -1.77 4.25 4.43
CA VAL A 245 -2.78 5.01 3.69
C VAL A 245 -2.08 6.04 2.83
N ILE A 246 -2.54 6.20 1.58
CA ILE A 246 -2.06 7.21 0.64
C ILE A 246 -3.27 7.99 0.14
N GLU A 247 -3.28 9.29 0.33
CA GLU A 247 -4.32 10.20 -0.11
C GLU A 247 -3.77 11.05 -1.25
N SER A 248 -4.45 11.03 -2.39
CA SER A 248 -4.06 11.82 -3.55
C SER A 248 -5.17 12.80 -3.89
N ASN A 249 -4.80 14.08 -3.93
CA ASN A 249 -5.65 15.22 -4.32
C ASN A 249 -6.97 15.33 -3.52
N LEU A 250 -6.92 15.00 -2.21
CA LEU A 250 -8.07 15.22 -1.32
C LEU A 250 -8.16 16.67 -0.82
N GLY A 251 -7.05 17.41 -0.83
CA GLY A 251 -6.99 18.83 -0.49
C GLY A 251 -7.44 19.75 -1.62
N GLN A 252 -7.33 21.06 -1.39
CA GLN A 252 -7.56 22.08 -2.43
C GLN A 252 -6.41 22.16 -3.44
N ASP A 253 -5.19 21.90 -2.97
CA ASP A 253 -3.99 21.86 -3.80
C ASP A 253 -3.71 20.44 -4.30
N LEU A 254 -2.99 20.34 -5.42
CA LEU A 254 -2.44 19.08 -5.90
C LEU A 254 -1.37 18.61 -4.91
N GLY A 255 -1.57 17.42 -4.36
CA GLY A 255 -0.71 16.90 -3.32
C GLY A 255 -0.98 15.44 -3.03
N ILE A 256 0.06 14.80 -2.49
CA ILE A 256 -0.06 13.48 -1.89
C ILE A 256 0.30 13.58 -0.43
N GLU A 257 -0.55 12.96 0.38
CA GLU A 257 -0.26 12.67 1.77
C GLU A 257 -0.23 11.15 1.94
N ALA A 258 0.74 10.63 2.69
CA ALA A 258 0.82 9.22 2.99
C ALA A 258 1.22 9.02 4.44
N ALA A 259 0.74 7.96 5.07
CA ALA A 259 1.22 7.53 6.37
C ALA A 259 1.15 6.03 6.50
N TYR A 260 1.98 5.46 7.37
CA TYR A 260 1.87 4.08 7.78
C TYR A 260 1.98 3.91 9.28
N ARG A 261 1.38 2.82 9.77
CA ARG A 261 1.61 2.25 11.09
C ARG A 261 2.27 0.89 10.94
N TRP A 262 3.33 0.65 11.69
CA TRP A 262 4.05 -0.62 11.76
C TRP A 262 4.04 -1.11 13.19
N GLY A 263 3.21 -2.11 13.46
CA GLY A 263 3.09 -2.75 14.78
C GLY A 263 3.86 -4.06 14.89
N ASN A 264 3.74 -4.71 16.05
CA ASN A 264 4.44 -5.95 16.39
C ASN A 264 5.96 -5.81 16.27
N LEU A 265 6.48 -4.65 16.68
CA LEU A 265 7.91 -4.41 16.78
C LEU A 265 8.49 -5.25 17.92
N LEU A 266 9.68 -5.81 17.72
CA LEU A 266 10.42 -6.56 18.75
C LEU A 266 11.11 -5.61 19.74
N ASP A 267 10.40 -4.58 20.15
CA ASP A 267 10.88 -3.50 21.02
C ASP A 267 10.02 -3.45 22.30
N ASP A 268 10.67 -3.34 23.45
CA ASP A 268 9.99 -3.36 24.74
C ASP A 268 9.30 -2.02 25.09
N SER A 269 9.67 -0.96 24.39
CA SER A 269 9.22 0.41 24.62
C SER A 269 8.20 0.84 23.57
N ILE A 270 8.47 0.57 22.30
CA ILE A 270 7.64 0.97 21.15
C ILE A 270 6.75 -0.20 20.72
N GLY A 271 5.43 -0.02 20.79
CA GLY A 271 4.46 -0.99 20.27
C GLY A 271 4.20 -0.82 18.77
N THR A 272 4.12 0.44 18.31
CA THR A 272 3.86 0.79 16.91
C THR A 272 4.67 2.02 16.50
N LEU A 273 5.36 1.93 15.37
CA LEU A 273 5.99 3.06 14.69
C LEU A 273 5.01 3.67 13.69
N TRP A 274 4.89 4.99 13.70
CA TRP A 274 4.15 5.73 12.70
C TRP A 274 5.07 6.68 11.94
N GLN A 275 4.92 6.71 10.61
CA GLN A 275 5.53 7.76 9.79
C GLN A 275 4.51 8.34 8.83
N ARG A 276 4.69 9.63 8.54
CA ARG A 276 3.86 10.44 7.64
C ARG A 276 4.76 11.14 6.63
N LEU A 277 4.25 11.29 5.42
CA LEU A 277 4.82 12.06 4.32
C LEU A 277 3.73 12.97 3.77
N ALA A 278 4.04 14.25 3.57
CA ALA A 278 3.19 15.19 2.86
C ALA A 278 3.99 15.82 1.72
N THR A 279 3.37 15.92 0.54
CA THR A 279 4.01 16.40 -0.67
C THR A 279 3.13 17.42 -1.38
N PHE A 280 3.75 18.50 -1.88
CA PHE A 280 3.03 19.61 -2.51
C PHE A 280 3.75 20.06 -3.78
N GLY A 281 2.97 20.35 -4.82
CA GLY A 281 3.49 20.98 -6.04
C GLY A 281 3.81 22.46 -5.79
N MET A 282 5.10 22.82 -5.70
CA MET A 282 5.54 24.20 -5.43
C MET A 282 5.99 24.96 -6.70
N GLY A 283 5.64 24.46 -7.89
CA GLY A 283 5.99 25.10 -9.17
C GLY A 283 7.49 25.05 -9.54
N GLY A 284 8.32 24.35 -8.76
CA GLY A 284 9.72 24.05 -9.09
C GLY A 284 9.92 22.67 -9.72
N ASP A 285 11.17 22.32 -10.03
CA ASP A 285 11.54 21.05 -10.70
C ASP A 285 11.35 19.81 -9.81
N GLN A 286 11.24 20.00 -8.48
CA GLN A 286 10.92 18.92 -7.54
C GLN A 286 9.79 19.35 -6.59
N PRO A 287 8.88 18.43 -6.26
CA PRO A 287 7.85 18.66 -5.25
C PRO A 287 8.49 18.84 -3.87
N ALA A 288 7.95 19.76 -3.07
CA ALA A 288 8.35 19.86 -1.68
C ALA A 288 7.77 18.67 -0.91
N ALA A 289 8.58 18.03 -0.07
CA ALA A 289 8.15 16.95 0.79
C ALA A 289 8.58 17.14 2.23
N PHE A 290 7.70 16.73 3.12
CA PHE A 290 7.88 16.82 4.56
C PHE A 290 7.50 15.50 5.20
N ARG A 291 8.22 15.12 6.26
CA ARG A 291 7.98 13.92 7.04
C ARG A 291 7.73 14.24 8.49
N ALA A 292 6.90 13.45 9.13
CA ALA A 292 6.69 13.45 10.57
C ALA A 292 6.60 12.00 11.07
N GLU A 293 6.74 11.83 12.37
CA GLU A 293 6.70 10.53 13.02
C GLU A 293 5.89 10.59 14.32
N ALA A 294 5.44 9.42 14.78
CA ALA A 294 4.83 9.25 16.08
C ALA A 294 5.07 7.82 16.58
N PHE A 295 4.95 7.62 17.88
CA PHE A 295 5.22 6.33 18.52
C PHE A 295 4.07 5.95 19.46
N GLU A 296 3.48 4.77 19.26
CA GLU A 296 2.63 4.14 20.27
C GLU A 296 3.50 3.34 21.22
N CYS A 297 3.25 3.48 22.53
CA CYS A 297 4.13 2.91 23.54
C CYS A 297 3.53 1.66 24.18
N ASN A 298 4.38 0.65 24.39
CA ASN A 298 4.04 -0.53 25.20
C ASN A 298 3.98 -0.19 26.70
N ARG A 299 4.69 0.87 27.10
CA ARG A 299 4.78 1.36 28.49
C ARG A 299 4.40 2.83 28.58
N GLY A 300 3.71 3.19 29.66
CA GLY A 300 3.34 4.57 29.95
C GLY A 300 2.11 5.04 29.16
N PRO A 301 2.09 6.28 28.64
CA PRO A 301 0.96 6.78 27.86
C PRO A 301 0.80 5.99 26.55
N ALA A 302 -0.40 5.99 25.97
CA ALA A 302 -0.68 5.25 24.74
C ALA A 302 0.21 5.73 23.57
N PHE A 303 0.52 7.01 23.52
CA PHE A 303 1.46 7.61 22.58
C PHE A 303 2.52 8.42 23.33
N ALA A 304 3.73 8.49 22.78
CA ALA A 304 4.72 9.48 23.17
C ALA A 304 4.21 10.91 22.85
N ALA A 305 4.71 11.91 23.56
CA ALA A 305 4.43 13.29 23.19
C ALA A 305 5.06 13.60 21.81
N PRO A 306 4.50 14.55 21.02
CA PRO A 306 5.06 14.93 19.73
C PRO A 306 6.56 15.21 19.78
N GLY A 307 7.35 14.47 19.00
CA GLY A 307 8.81 14.60 18.93
C GLY A 307 9.59 13.91 20.06
N GLU A 308 8.92 13.18 20.95
CA GLU A 308 9.54 12.39 22.00
C GLU A 308 9.49 10.88 21.69
N TYR A 309 10.33 10.10 22.38
CA TYR A 309 10.33 8.64 22.32
C TYR A 309 9.52 8.02 23.46
N CYS A 310 9.10 6.77 23.27
CA CYS A 310 8.49 5.97 24.33
C CYS A 310 9.47 5.74 25.51
N PRO A 311 8.95 5.63 26.75
CA PRO A 311 9.74 5.46 27.96
C PRO A 311 10.29 4.05 28.20
#